data_AF-A0A381X8Z6-F1
#
_entry.id   AF-A0A381X8Z6-F1
#
_cell.length_a   1.000
_cell.length_b   1.000
_cell.length_c   1.000
_cell.angle_alpha   90.00
_cell.angle_beta   90.00
_cell.angle_gamma   90.00
#
_symmetry.space_group_name_H-M   'P 1'
#
loop_
_entity.id
_entity.type
_entity.pdbx_description
1 polymer ?
#
loop_
_entity_poly.entity_id
_entity_poly.type
_entity_poly.pdbx_seq_one_letter_code
_entity_poly.pdbx_strand_id
1 'polypeptide(L)' 'MLLLAPLSGCFGIGGDGGLFGEEDEKEPLRLNHIQMEGTHNSYHIEPIVSPTREYMYTHEPLDVQASQLG' A
#
# COMPACT_ATOMS: atom_id res chain seq x y z
N MET A 1 44.72 9.35 -12.19
CA MET A 1 44.06 10.30 -11.28
C MET A 1 43.05 9.50 -10.46
N LEU A 2 43.46 9.00 -9.29
CA LEU A 2 42.60 8.24 -8.39
C LEU A 2 41.74 9.24 -7.59
N LEU A 3 40.43 9.17 -7.76
CA LEU A 3 39.48 9.94 -6.98
C LEU A 3 39.38 9.29 -5.59
N LEU A 4 39.98 9.94 -4.59
CA LEU A 4 39.75 9.62 -3.18
C LEU A 4 38.30 9.97 -2.84
N ALA A 5 37.46 8.96 -2.65
CA ALA A 5 36.11 9.16 -2.13
C ALA A 5 36.20 9.55 -0.64
N PRO A 6 35.46 10.58 -0.19
CA PRO A 6 35.41 10.92 1.23
C PRO A 6 34.64 9.83 1.99
N LEU A 7 35.33 9.11 2.87
CA LEU A 7 34.77 8.15 3.83
C LEU A 7 34.02 8.83 5.00
N SER A 8 33.59 10.08 4.84
CA SER A 8 32.95 10.88 5.90
C SER A 8 31.42 10.69 5.95
N GLY A 9 30.92 9.55 5.50
CA GLY A 9 29.50 9.21 5.58
C GLY A 9 29.14 8.68 6.97
N CYS A 10 28.60 9.56 7.81
CA CYS A 10 27.76 9.27 8.98
C CYS A 10 28.24 8.16 9.94
N PHE A 11 29.39 8.35 10.60
CA PHE A 11 29.48 7.90 11.99
C PHE A 11 28.68 8.90 12.82
N GLY A 12 27.40 8.61 13.03
CA GLY A 12 26.52 9.34 13.95
C GLY A 12 26.98 9.18 15.40
N ILE A 13 28.13 9.75 15.75
CA ILE A 13 28.51 10.07 17.12
C ILE A 13 28.07 11.52 17.32
N GLY A 14 26.78 11.73 17.56
CA GLY A 14 26.27 13.10 17.66
C GLY A 14 24.77 13.31 17.87
N GLY A 15 23.99 12.27 18.16
CA GLY A 15 22.58 12.43 18.47
C GLY A 15 21.99 11.15 19.04
N ASP A 16 21.68 11.21 20.33
CA ASP A 16 20.83 10.32 21.13
C ASP A 16 20.58 8.90 20.58
N GLY A 17 21.33 7.92 21.06
CA GLY A 17 21.09 6.49 20.79
C GLY A 17 22.37 5.67 20.72
N GLY A 18 22.59 4.79 21.70
CA GLY A 18 23.79 3.95 21.79
C GLY A 18 23.97 2.97 20.63
N LEU A 19 25.13 2.29 20.61
CA LEU A 19 25.56 1.29 19.61
C LEU A 19 24.58 0.12 19.41
N PHE A 20 23.69 -0.08 20.38
CA PHE A 20 22.50 -0.90 20.29
C PHE A 20 21.36 0.00 20.73
N GLY A 21 20.83 0.78 19.80
CA GLY A 21 19.61 1.53 20.04
C GLY A 21 18.55 0.53 20.48
N GLU A 22 17.96 0.77 21.64
CA GLU A 22 16.72 0.12 22.04
C GLU A 22 15.78 0.29 20.85
N GLU A 23 15.42 -0.80 20.15
CA GLU A 23 14.43 -0.69 19.09
C GLU A 23 13.17 -0.18 19.77
N ASP A 24 12.79 1.08 19.51
CA ASP A 24 11.51 1.61 19.96
C ASP A 24 10.44 0.57 19.61
N GLU A 25 9.64 0.17 20.59
CA GLU A 25 8.56 -0.79 20.38
C GLU A 25 7.68 -0.28 19.25
N LYS A 26 7.80 -0.89 18.06
CA LYS A 26 7.03 -0.47 16.88
C LYS A 26 5.56 -0.65 17.21
N GLU A 27 4.80 0.43 17.08
CA GLU A 27 3.36 0.34 17.27
C GLU A 27 2.76 -0.77 16.38
N PRO A 28 1.84 -1.59 16.91
CA PRO A 28 1.18 -2.62 16.11
C PRO A 28 0.52 -2.01 14.87
N LEU A 29 0.70 -2.67 13.72
CA LEU A 29 0.05 -2.24 12.47
C LEU A 29 -1.48 -2.29 12.62
N ARG A 30 -2.17 -1.22 12.24
CA ARG A 30 -3.63 -1.10 12.25
C ARG A 30 -4.13 -0.93 10.82
N LEU A 31 -5.40 -1.25 10.58
CA LEU A 31 -6.03 -1.04 9.26
C LEU A 31 -5.91 0.42 8.79
N ASN A 32 -5.99 1.38 9.72
CA ASN A 32 -5.86 2.81 9.41
C ASN A 32 -4.49 3.22 8.88
N HIS A 33 -3.46 2.38 9.06
CA HIS A 33 -2.11 2.62 8.54
C HIS A 33 -1.93 2.05 7.12
N ILE A 34 -2.95 1.36 6.58
CA ILE A 34 -2.88 0.67 5.30
C ILE A 34 -3.71 1.45 4.27
N GLN A 35 -3.13 1.66 3.09
CA GLN A 35 -3.88 2.08 1.90
C GLN A 35 -4.11 0.86 1.03
N MET A 36 -5.32 0.73 0.50
CA MET A 36 -5.69 -0.36 -0.40
C MET A 36 -6.55 0.18 -1.53
N GLU A 37 -6.42 -0.43 -2.70
CA GLU A 37 -7.37 -0.27 -3.79
C GLU A 37 -8.67 -0.98 -3.44
N GLY A 38 -9.79 -0.44 -3.90
CA GLY A 38 -11.11 -0.99 -3.62
C GLY A 38 -12.07 -0.66 -4.74
N THR A 39 -13.00 -1.56 -4.98
CA THR A 39 -14.01 -1.41 -6.03
C THR A 39 -15.27 -0.72 -5.48
N HIS A 40 -15.97 0.00 -6.36
CA HIS A 40 -17.24 0.63 -6.05
C HIS A 40 -18.38 -0.20 -6.65
N ASN A 41 -19.43 -0.47 -5.87
CA ASN A 41 -20.55 -1.32 -6.27
C ASN A 41 -20.13 -2.72 -6.75
N SER A 42 -19.18 -3.34 -6.04
CA SER A 42 -18.63 -4.67 -6.33
C SER A 42 -19.68 -5.79 -6.47
N TYR A 43 -20.89 -5.56 -5.98
CA TYR A 43 -22.04 -6.46 -6.04
C TYR A 43 -22.89 -6.32 -7.32
N HIS A 44 -22.57 -5.37 -8.21
CA HIS A 44 -23.42 -5.06 -9.36
C HIS A 44 -23.55 -6.24 -10.32
N ILE A 45 -24.81 -6.59 -10.61
CA ILE A 45 -25.22 -7.58 -11.61
C ILE A 45 -26.08 -6.85 -12.64
N GLU A 46 -25.89 -7.17 -13.91
CA GLU A 46 -26.64 -6.57 -15.01
C GLU A 46 -28.15 -6.78 -14.81
N PRO A 47 -28.97 -5.71 -14.79
CA PRO A 47 -30.41 -5.82 -14.67
C PRO A 47 -31.05 -6.21 -16.01
N ILE A 48 -32.20 -6.89 -15.97
CA ILE A 48 -32.95 -7.31 -17.17
C ILE A 48 -33.35 -6.11 -18.05
N VAL A 49 -33.67 -4.97 -17.43
CA VAL A 49 -33.95 -3.71 -18.11
C VAL A 49 -33.09 -2.64 -17.47
N SER A 50 -32.22 -2.02 -18.26
CA SER A 50 -31.33 -0.98 -17.77
C SER A 50 -31.85 0.42 -18.15
N PRO A 51 -31.86 1.39 -17.21
CA PRO A 51 -32.24 2.76 -17.51
C PRO A 51 -31.20 3.49 -18.38
N THR A 52 -29.93 3.08 -18.28
CA THR A 52 -28.82 3.67 -19.05
C THR A 52 -27.83 2.59 -19.48
N ARG A 53 -26.94 2.91 -20.43
CA ARG A 53 -26.02 1.93 -21.00
C ARG A 53 -24.92 1.51 -20.01
N GLU A 54 -24.63 2.37 -19.04
CA GLU A 54 -23.58 2.22 -18.04
C GLU A 54 -23.85 1.12 -17.03
N TYR A 55 -25.10 0.65 -16.88
CA TYR A 55 -25.44 -0.46 -15.97
C TYR A 55 -25.55 -1.82 -16.67
N MET A 56 -25.31 -1.89 -17.99
CA MET A 56 -25.35 -3.14 -18.75
C MET A 56 -24.01 -3.89 -18.65
N TYR A 57 -23.69 -4.34 -17.43
CA TYR A 57 -22.52 -5.16 -17.14
C TYR A 57 -22.74 -5.93 -15.84
N THR A 58 -21.98 -7.00 -15.65
CA THR A 58 -21.88 -7.74 -14.38
C THR A 58 -20.42 -7.78 -13.95
N HIS A 59 -20.13 -7.52 -12.68
CA HIS A 59 -18.77 -7.68 -12.17
C HIS A 59 -18.38 -9.16 -12.09
N GLU A 60 -17.08 -9.42 -12.22
CA GLU A 60 -16.49 -10.70 -11.85
C GLU A 60 -16.68 -10.98 -10.34
N PRO A 61 -16.58 -12.24 -9.88
CA PRO A 61 -16.60 -12.59 -8.46
C PRO A 61 -15.59 -11.80 -7.61
N LEU A 62 -15.86 -11.62 -6.31
CA LEU A 62 -15.05 -10.75 -5.42
C LEU A 62 -13.59 -11.19 -5.29
N ASP A 63 -13.33 -12.51 -5.30
CA ASP A 63 -11.98 -13.06 -5.27
C ASP A 63 -11.20 -12.71 -6.55
N VAL A 64 -11.87 -12.73 -7.70
CA VAL A 64 -11.28 -12.27 -8.97
C VAL A 64 -11.05 -10.76 -8.96
N GLN A 65 -12.04 -9.97 -8.51
CA GLN A 65 -11.88 -8.51 -8.38
C GLN A 65 -10.66 -8.15 -7.54
N ALA A 66 -10.56 -8.71 -6.33
CA ALA A 66 -9.50 -8.40 -5.37
C ALA A 66 -8.12 -8.92 -5.79
N SER A 67 -8.06 -10.06 -6.51
CA SER A 67 -6.77 -10.68 -6.87
C SER A 67 -6.23 -10.26 -8.23
N GLN A 68 -7.09 -9.83 -9.16
CA GLN A 68 -6.71 -9.65 -10.57
C GLN A 68 -7.09 -8.29 -11.14
N LEU A 69 -8.12 -7.62 -10.61
CA LEU A 69 -8.70 -6.43 -11.27
C LEU A 69 -8.37 -5.11 -10.58
N GLY A 70 -7.96 -5.13 -9.31
CA GLY A 70 -7.42 -3.96 -8.58
C GLY A 70 -8.43 -2.84 -8.38
#